data_AF-A0A1S9B0Z4-F1
#
_entry.id   AF-A0A1S9B0Z4-F1
#
_cell.length_a   1.000
_cell.length_b   1.000
_cell.length_c   1.000
_cell.angle_alpha   90.00
_cell.angle_beta   90.00
_cell.angle_gamma   90.00
#
_symmetry.space_group_name_H-M   'P 1'
#
loop_
_entity.id
_entity.type
_entity.pdbx_description
1 polymer ?
#
loop_
_entity_poly.entity_id
_entity_poly.type
_entity_poly.pdbx_seq_one_letter_code
_entity_poly.pdbx_strand_id
1 'polypeptide(L)'
;MKTLLLIACFCLLPALVHAQQVPQGGYWNLETNLITRDHTVVRFYDAQDQLVYETRLNDLCLDLSRGNGLCRRTAQKLNLALQTVLLNPRGAEQAVAALSQQLGQNRRVQRIYAVR
;
A
#
# COMPACT_ATOMS: atom_id res chain seq x y z
N MET A 1 22.89 -67.45 1.97
CA MET A 1 22.12 -66.49 1.15
C MET A 1 21.21 -65.74 2.15
N LYS A 2 21.56 -64.62 2.82
CA LYS A 2 21.97 -63.28 2.35
C LYS A 2 21.09 -62.87 1.16
N THR A 3 20.11 -61.97 1.25
CA THR A 3 20.09 -60.61 1.86
C THR A 3 18.63 -60.08 1.93
N LEU A 4 18.24 -59.55 3.09
CA LEU A 4 17.86 -58.14 3.38
C LEU A 4 16.48 -57.64 2.94
N LEU A 5 15.62 -57.52 3.95
CA LEU A 5 14.49 -56.58 4.10
C LEU A 5 14.90 -55.16 3.66
N LEU A 6 14.24 -54.62 2.63
CA LEU A 6 14.30 -53.19 2.29
C LEU A 6 13.00 -52.51 2.75
N ILE A 7 13.07 -51.98 3.97
CA ILE A 7 12.16 -50.96 4.48
C ILE A 7 12.56 -49.66 3.75
N ALA A 8 11.82 -49.29 2.70
CA ALA A 8 11.93 -47.96 2.10
C ALA A 8 10.89 -47.05 2.75
N CYS A 9 11.40 -46.28 3.72
CA CYS A 9 10.72 -45.30 4.53
C CYS A 9 9.92 -44.32 3.67
N PHE A 10 8.64 -44.20 4.02
CA PHE A 10 7.68 -43.22 3.50
C PHE A 10 8.26 -41.81 3.68
N CYS A 11 8.76 -41.20 2.61
CA CYS A 11 9.15 -39.78 2.62
C CYS A 11 7.89 -38.93 2.75
N LEU A 12 7.45 -38.74 4.01
CA LEU A 12 6.55 -37.67 4.42
C LEU A 12 7.24 -36.35 4.10
N LEU A 13 6.96 -35.81 2.91
CA LEU A 13 7.26 -34.41 2.60
C LEU A 13 6.46 -33.55 3.58
N PRO A 14 7.10 -32.77 4.46
CA PRO A 14 6.38 -31.76 5.20
C PRO A 14 5.90 -30.74 4.17
N ALA A 15 4.58 -30.58 4.04
CA ALA A 15 4.02 -29.43 3.37
C ALA A 15 4.62 -28.19 4.04
N LEU A 16 5.49 -27.48 3.32
CA LEU A 16 5.99 -26.17 3.72
C LEU A 16 4.80 -25.22 3.77
N VAL A 17 4.13 -25.19 4.92
CA VAL A 17 3.22 -24.11 5.30
C VAL A 17 4.08 -22.86 5.34
N HIS A 18 4.07 -22.11 4.24
CA HIS A 18 4.57 -20.74 4.24
C HIS A 18 3.66 -19.96 5.18
N ALA A 19 4.08 -19.83 6.44
CA ALA A 19 3.58 -18.77 7.30
C ALA A 19 3.93 -17.47 6.58
N GLN A 20 2.95 -16.82 5.96
CA GLN A 20 3.12 -15.45 5.47
C GLN A 20 3.41 -14.62 6.72
N GLN A 21 4.68 -14.27 6.93
CA GLN A 21 5.05 -13.26 7.90
C GLN A 21 4.23 -12.03 7.54
N VAL A 22 3.35 -11.61 8.45
CA VAL A 22 2.68 -10.32 8.34
C VAL A 22 3.78 -9.28 8.13
N PRO A 23 3.81 -8.54 7.00
CA PRO A 23 4.89 -7.62 6.74
C PRO A 23 4.97 -6.60 7.88
N GLN A 24 6.02 -6.70 8.69
CA GLN A 24 6.22 -5.79 9.81
C GLN A 24 6.91 -4.53 9.27
N GLY A 25 6.08 -3.57 8.90
CA GLY A 25 6.54 -2.26 8.45
C GLY A 25 6.61 -2.13 6.93
N GLY A 26 6.96 -0.91 6.53
CA GLY A 26 6.93 -0.43 5.16
C GLY A 26 6.75 1.08 5.18
N TYR A 27 6.73 1.68 3.99
CA TYR A 27 6.53 3.11 3.85
C TYR A 27 5.80 3.41 2.54
N TRP A 28 5.38 4.66 2.40
CA TRP A 28 4.81 5.16 1.16
C TRP A 28 5.64 6.32 0.64
N ASN A 29 5.65 6.49 -0.67
CA ASN A 29 6.25 7.62 -1.36
C ASN A 29 5.19 8.31 -2.22
N LEU A 30 5.30 9.63 -2.34
CA LEU A 30 4.45 10.46 -3.18
C LEU A 30 5.30 11.14 -4.24
N GLU A 31 4.91 10.97 -5.49
CA GLU A 31 5.46 11.74 -6.60
C GLU A 31 4.35 12.60 -7.20
N THR A 32 4.50 13.92 -7.09
CA THR A 32 3.53 14.88 -7.61
C THR A 32 4.22 15.75 -8.64
N ASN A 33 3.64 15.88 -9.83
CA ASN A 33 4.10 16.88 -10.77
C ASN A 33 3.68 18.27 -10.27
N LEU A 34 4.65 19.05 -9.76
CA LEU A 34 4.38 20.37 -9.19
C LEU A 34 4.12 21.46 -10.24
N ILE A 35 4.43 21.19 -11.51
CA ILE A 35 4.20 22.10 -12.65
C ILE A 35 2.73 22.04 -13.06
N THR A 36 2.24 20.84 -13.38
CA THR A 36 0.86 20.64 -13.85
C THR A 36 -0.14 20.48 -12.71
N ARG A 37 0.29 19.92 -11.57
CA ARG A 37 -0.53 19.69 -10.36
C ARG A 37 -1.84 18.94 -10.64
N ASP A 38 -1.82 18.12 -11.68
CA ASP A 38 -2.95 17.36 -12.20
C ASP A 38 -2.99 15.93 -11.67
N HIS A 39 -1.89 15.42 -11.11
CA HIS A 39 -1.86 14.07 -10.54
C HIS A 39 -0.80 13.90 -9.45
N THR A 40 -0.98 12.86 -8.65
CA THR A 40 -0.01 12.35 -7.69
C THR A 40 0.08 10.84 -7.86
N VAL A 41 1.29 10.31 -7.99
CA VAL A 41 1.56 8.88 -7.90
C VAL A 41 1.84 8.53 -6.44
N VAL A 42 1.16 7.51 -5.93
CA VAL A 42 1.42 6.95 -4.60
C VAL A 42 2.00 5.56 -4.77
N ARG A 43 3.15 5.33 -4.13
CA ARG A 43 3.85 4.05 -4.10
C ARG A 43 3.91 3.53 -2.68
N PHE A 44 3.66 2.25 -2.48
CA PHE A 44 3.75 1.56 -1.20
C PHE A 44 4.87 0.53 -1.28
N TYR A 45 5.77 0.58 -0.31
CA TYR A 45 6.92 -0.30 -0.19
C TYR A 45 6.79 -1.12 1.09
N ASP A 46 7.25 -2.37 1.05
CA ASP A 46 7.44 -3.17 2.25
C ASP A 46 8.72 -2.79 3.01
N ALA A 47 9.02 -3.52 4.08
CA ALA A 47 10.20 -3.30 4.90
C ALA A 47 11.52 -3.70 4.20
N GLN A 48 11.46 -4.34 3.03
CA GLN A 48 12.61 -4.77 2.21
C GLN A 48 12.80 -3.84 1.00
N ASP A 49 12.21 -2.64 1.03
CA ASP A 49 12.20 -1.68 -0.07
C ASP A 49 11.60 -2.23 -1.37
N GLN A 50 10.78 -3.29 -1.31
CA GLN A 50 10.12 -3.81 -2.51
C GLN A 50 8.81 -3.07 -2.75
N LEU A 51 8.57 -2.68 -3.99
CA LEU A 51 7.32 -2.05 -4.40
C LEU A 51 6.19 -3.07 -4.32
N VAL A 52 5.24 -2.83 -3.41
CA VAL A 52 4.07 -3.70 -3.20
C VAL A 52 2.89 -3.24 -4.05
N TYR A 53 2.70 -1.92 -4.16
CA TYR A 53 1.61 -1.34 -4.93
C TYR A 53 1.94 0.07 -5.41
N GLU A 54 1.48 0.41 -6.61
CA GLU A 54 1.57 1.75 -7.18
C GLU A 54 0.20 2.16 -7.73
N THR A 55 -0.12 3.44 -7.59
CA THR A 55 -1.34 4.01 -8.16
C THR A 55 -1.17 5.47 -8.54
N ARG A 56 -1.95 5.92 -9.52
CA ARG A 56 -2.04 7.32 -9.93
C ARG A 56 -3.36 7.91 -9.47
N LEU A 57 -3.29 8.90 -8.60
CA LEU A 57 -4.41 9.72 -8.18
C LEU A 57 -4.58 10.88 -9.16
N ASN A 58 -5.50 10.73 -10.10
CA ASN A 58 -5.84 11.78 -11.06
C ASN A 58 -6.56 12.96 -10.37
N ASP A 59 -6.35 14.16 -10.90
CA ASP A 59 -6.88 15.44 -10.41
C ASP A 59 -6.57 15.73 -8.94
N LEU A 60 -5.51 15.12 -8.40
CA LEU A 60 -5.08 15.27 -7.02
C LEU A 60 -3.59 15.62 -6.99
N CYS A 61 -3.27 16.76 -6.39
CA CYS A 61 -1.91 17.20 -6.11
C CYS A 61 -1.72 17.13 -4.60
N LEU A 62 -1.00 16.12 -4.12
CA LEU A 62 -0.67 15.98 -2.72
C LEU A 62 0.70 16.61 -2.47
N ASP A 63 0.70 17.67 -1.66
CA ASP A 63 1.89 18.34 -1.17
C ASP A 63 1.86 18.29 0.37
N LEU A 64 2.64 17.37 0.93
CA LEU A 64 2.73 17.16 2.38
C LEU A 64 3.85 17.98 3.03
N SER A 65 4.64 18.71 2.24
CA SER A 65 5.82 19.46 2.73
C SER A 65 5.46 20.56 3.74
N ARG A 66 4.24 21.09 3.67
CA ARG A 66 3.80 22.23 4.48
C ARG A 66 3.46 21.89 5.92
N GLY A 67 3.38 20.61 6.28
CA GLY A 67 3.18 20.16 7.66
C GLY A 67 1.87 20.61 8.34
N ASN A 68 0.89 21.13 7.60
CA ASN A 68 -0.35 21.63 8.17
C ASN A 68 -1.28 20.48 8.62
N GLY A 69 -2.39 20.81 9.29
CA GLY A 69 -3.34 19.80 9.79
C GLY A 69 -3.93 18.90 8.71
N LEU A 70 -4.09 19.39 7.47
CA LEU A 70 -4.54 18.58 6.34
C LEU A 70 -3.45 17.60 5.91
N CYS A 71 -2.19 18.03 5.87
CA CYS A 71 -1.05 17.14 5.57
C CYS A 71 -1.00 15.97 6.57
N ARG A 72 -1.18 16.25 7.86
CA ARG A 72 -1.22 15.20 8.91
C ARG A 72 -2.38 14.21 8.69
N ARG A 73 -3.58 14.70 8.38
CA ARG A 73 -4.74 13.82 8.10
C ARG A 73 -4.52 12.98 6.84
N THR A 74 -3.94 13.56 5.79
CA THR A 74 -3.61 12.82 4.56
C THR A 74 -2.55 11.75 4.84
N ALA A 75 -1.50 12.06 5.60
CA ALA A 75 -0.49 11.09 6.01
C ALA A 75 -1.09 9.95 6.85
N GLN A 76 -2.00 10.25 7.77
CA GLN A 76 -2.72 9.22 8.54
C GLN A 76 -3.53 8.29 7.63
N LYS A 77 -4.23 8.84 6.62
CA LYS A 77 -4.96 8.02 5.64
C LYS A 77 -4.03 7.17 4.79
N LEU A 78 -2.87 7.71 4.39
CA LEU A 78 -1.84 6.94 3.68
C LEU A 78 -1.26 5.82 4.55
N ASN A 79 -1.08 6.05 5.86
CA ASN A 79 -0.65 4.99 6.79
C ASN A 79 -1.69 3.86 6.91
N LEU A 80 -2.98 4.19 6.98
CA LEU A 80 -4.05 3.19 6.98
C LEU A 80 -4.12 2.41 5.67
N ALA A 81 -3.95 3.10 4.54
CA ALA A 81 -3.86 2.47 3.23
C ALA A 81 -2.65 1.53 3.17
N LEU A 82 -1.47 1.96 3.62
CA LEU A 82 -0.26 1.15 3.69
C LEU A 82 -0.49 -0.15 4.48
N GLN A 83 -1.09 -0.07 5.67
CA GLN A 83 -1.41 -1.27 6.46
C GLN A 83 -2.29 -2.24 5.67
N THR A 84 -3.30 -1.72 4.96
CA THR A 84 -4.20 -2.56 4.16
C THR A 84 -3.48 -3.20 2.97
N VAL A 85 -2.64 -2.44 2.27
CA VAL A 85 -1.84 -2.92 1.14
C VAL A 85 -0.85 -4.00 1.57
N LEU A 86 -0.18 -3.81 2.71
CA LEU A 86 0.77 -4.79 3.25
C LEU A 86 0.06 -6.08 3.71
N LEU A 87 -1.13 -5.97 4.30
CA LEU A 87 -1.92 -7.14 4.72
C LEU A 87 -2.51 -7.90 3.54
N ASN A 88 -2.98 -7.20 2.51
CA ASN A 88 -3.59 -7.80 1.33
C ASN A 88 -3.26 -7.01 0.05
N PRO A 89 -2.13 -7.33 -0.61
CA PRO A 89 -1.73 -6.66 -1.84
C PRO A 89 -2.76 -6.81 -2.96
N ARG A 90 -3.50 -7.93 -3.00
CA ARG A 90 -4.54 -8.17 -4.02
C ARG A 90 -5.78 -7.31 -3.84
N GLY A 91 -6.04 -6.82 -2.61
CA GLY A 91 -7.11 -5.89 -2.28
C GLY A 91 -6.68 -4.42 -2.25
N ALA A 92 -5.41 -4.13 -2.55
CA ALA A 92 -4.83 -2.78 -2.49
C ALA A 92 -5.61 -1.76 -3.32
N GLU A 93 -6.09 -2.17 -4.49
CA GLU A 93 -6.86 -1.31 -5.38
C GLU A 93 -8.11 -0.73 -4.73
N GLN A 94 -8.86 -1.53 -3.96
CA GLN A 94 -10.07 -1.07 -3.28
C GLN A 94 -9.76 -0.08 -2.15
N ALA A 95 -8.70 -0.36 -1.37
CA ALA A 95 -8.25 0.51 -0.30
C ALA A 95 -7.80 1.88 -0.83
N VAL A 96 -7.06 1.87 -1.95
CA VAL A 96 -6.58 3.08 -2.62
C VAL A 96 -7.71 3.80 -3.35
N ALA A 97 -8.66 3.09 -3.97
CA ALA A 97 -9.85 3.70 -4.55
C ALA A 97 -10.65 4.45 -3.49
N ALA A 98 -10.85 3.85 -2.31
CA ALA A 98 -11.50 4.50 -1.17
C ALA A 98 -10.69 5.74 -0.70
N LEU A 99 -9.37 5.64 -0.62
CA LEU A 99 -8.49 6.78 -0.33
C LEU A 99 -8.70 7.92 -1.33
N SER A 100 -8.69 7.62 -2.64
CA SER A 100 -8.85 8.60 -3.72
C SER A 100 -10.18 9.34 -3.61
N GLN A 101 -11.27 8.61 -3.36
CA GLN A 101 -12.61 9.16 -3.19
C GLN A 101 -12.68 10.08 -1.98
N GLN A 102 -12.13 9.64 -0.84
CA GLN A 102 -12.11 10.43 0.38
C GLN A 102 -11.24 11.70 0.27
N LEU A 103 -10.12 11.65 -0.46
CA LEU A 103 -9.27 12.82 -0.70
C LEU A 103 -9.94 13.79 -1.69
N GLY A 104 -10.58 13.27 -2.74
CA GLY A 104 -11.33 14.05 -3.73
C GLY A 104 -12.52 14.80 -3.13
N GLN A 105 -13.28 14.16 -2.23
CA GLN A 105 -14.42 14.80 -1.54
C GLN A 105 -13.98 16.00 -0.70
N ASN A 106 -12.93 15.85 0.11
CA ASN A 106 -12.41 16.96 0.93
C ASN A 106 -11.96 18.17 0.08
N ARG A 107 -11.37 17.92 -1.10
CA ARG A 107 -10.93 19.00 -2.00
C ARG A 107 -12.11 19.73 -2.63
N ARG A 108 -13.15 19.02 -3.06
CA ARG A 108 -14.37 19.64 -3.63
C ARG A 108 -15.03 20.57 -2.61
N VAL A 109 -15.13 20.13 -1.36
CA VAL A 109 -15.64 20.94 -0.25
C VAL A 109 -14.78 22.20 -0.07
N GLN A 110 -13.45 22.08 -0.04
CA GLN A 110 -12.57 23.25 0.10
C GLN A 110 -12.69 24.25 -1.06
N ARG A 111 -12.84 23.79 -2.31
CA ARG A 111 -13.04 24.68 -3.46
C ARG A 111 -14.34 25.48 -3.34
N ILE A 112 -15.42 24.88 -2.85
CA ILE A 112 -16.71 25.58 -2.68
C ILE A 112 -16.58 26.73 -1.67
N TYR A 113 -15.79 26.55 -0.61
CA TYR A 113 -15.61 27.58 0.42
C TYR A 113 -14.50 28.61 0.12
N ALA A 114 -13.61 28.31 -0.81
CA ALA A 114 -12.56 29.25 -1.25
C ALA A 114 -13.03 30.22 -2.35
N VAL A 115 -14.22 30.03 -2.91
CA VAL A 115 -14.89 30.99 -3.80
C VAL A 115 -15.69 31.96 -2.91
N ARG A 116 -15.00 32.90 -2.27
CA ARG A 116 -15.58 34.13 -1.69
C ARG A 116 -14.58 35.26 -1.80
#